data_AF-A0A1M6UDC8-F1
#
_entry.id   AF-A0A1M6UDC8-F1
#
_cell.length_a   1.000
_cell.length_b   1.000
_cell.length_c   1.000
_cell.angle_alpha   90.00
_cell.angle_beta   90.00
_cell.angle_gamma   90.00
#
_symmetry.space_group_name_H-M   'P 1'
#
loop_
_entity.id
_entity.type
_entity.pdbx_description
1 polymer ?
#
loop_
_entity_poly.entity_id
_entity_poly.type
_entity_poly.pdbx_seq_one_letter_code
_entity_poly.pdbx_strand_id
1 'polypeptide(L)'
;MERSIPHVRLAALEDLQTAAEVLRWAGADVARAASRIQEALLRELTVLLARDAPRRELERTARRHLERIIRRGERYMFTVANTALAGLDRIQSFSDAKQAGIQRFRYVGPPPIRRFCKEHYGKIYTLEEIKKLDNGQGLPVWIYGGGYNCRHRWVAVVEPLAADKIDPSQLRRMYRSASGAGVYVFPTTKPLAHELKLARMLAERLRKDVIFIPPSGAERTADALVGDEYWEFKTITTKAKNLFNAAYQHLREAKKKTNLHVVALFVDRKVDKNDIERIFKGIRLAVARDEKERIRKIYIIFEEERIIELFRQIILEKRLHEILDEIGI
;
A
#
# COMPACT_ATOMS: atom_id res chain seq x y z
N MET A 1 41.45 13.20 -16.68
CA MET A 1 40.99 13.12 -15.28
C MET A 1 39.54 13.58 -15.24
N GLU A 2 38.62 12.71 -15.69
CA GLU A 2 37.19 12.97 -15.66
C GLU A 2 36.72 12.93 -14.21
N ARG A 3 36.36 14.10 -13.66
CA ARG A 3 35.79 14.19 -12.32
C ARG A 3 34.36 13.68 -12.38
N SER A 4 34.18 12.41 -12.02
CA SER A 4 32.88 11.80 -11.73
C SER A 4 32.11 12.70 -10.76
N ILE A 5 31.03 13.31 -11.24
CA ILE A 5 30.10 14.04 -10.38
C ILE A 5 29.43 13.00 -9.46
N PRO A 6 29.44 13.17 -8.13
CA PRO A 6 28.85 12.19 -7.23
C PRO A 6 27.36 12.01 -7.53
N HIS A 7 26.90 10.77 -7.76
CA HIS A 7 25.51 10.43 -8.10
C HIS A 7 24.44 11.08 -7.22
N VAL A 8 24.77 11.36 -5.95
CA VAL A 8 23.89 12.05 -4.98
C VAL A 8 23.51 13.47 -5.43
N ARG A 9 24.42 14.20 -6.10
CA ARG A 9 24.12 15.55 -6.62
C ARG A 9 23.21 15.55 -7.85
N LEU A 10 23.23 14.47 -8.65
CA LEU A 10 22.38 14.34 -9.84
C LEU A 10 20.92 14.04 -9.48
N ALA A 11 20.68 13.11 -8.54
CA ALA A 11 19.32 12.78 -8.09
C ALA A 11 18.60 13.99 -7.47
N ALA A 12 19.30 14.75 -6.61
CA ALA A 12 18.76 15.97 -6.03
C ALA A 12 18.40 17.04 -7.08
N LEU A 13 19.13 17.08 -8.21
CA LEU A 13 18.89 18.02 -9.29
C LEU A 13 17.65 17.63 -10.13
N GLU A 14 17.44 16.34 -10.38
CA GLU A 14 16.23 15.81 -11.04
C GLU A 14 14.97 16.09 -10.21
N ASP A 15 15.04 15.88 -8.89
CA ASP A 15 13.92 16.14 -7.97
C ASP A 15 13.57 17.64 -7.93
N LEU A 16 14.58 18.53 -7.93
CA LEU A 16 14.38 19.97 -8.02
C LEU A 16 13.75 20.41 -9.35
N GLN A 17 14.20 19.84 -10.47
CA GLN A 17 13.61 20.10 -11.79
C GLN A 17 12.15 19.67 -11.84
N THR A 18 11.83 18.52 -11.25
CA THR A 18 10.46 18.01 -11.17
C THR A 18 9.58 18.85 -10.24
N ALA A 19 10.09 19.27 -9.09
CA ALA A 19 9.36 20.17 -8.20
C ALA A 19 9.08 21.51 -8.89
N ALA A 20 10.03 22.02 -9.67
CA ALA A 20 9.84 23.21 -10.50
C ALA A 20 8.75 23.00 -11.56
N GLU A 21 8.62 21.81 -12.15
CA GLU A 21 7.51 21.48 -13.05
C GLU A 21 6.15 21.55 -12.36
N VAL A 22 6.03 20.99 -11.16
CA VAL A 22 4.77 21.08 -10.37
C VAL A 22 4.38 22.53 -10.12
N LEU A 23 5.34 23.38 -9.75
CA LEU A 23 5.11 24.80 -9.55
C LEU A 23 4.72 25.52 -10.85
N ARG A 24 5.34 25.17 -11.98
CA ARG A 24 4.95 25.71 -13.30
C ARG A 24 3.51 25.36 -13.66
N TRP A 25 3.11 24.10 -13.46
CA TRP A 25 1.73 23.66 -13.70
C TRP A 25 0.73 24.37 -12.80
N ALA A 26 1.02 24.43 -11.49
CA ALA A 26 0.19 25.15 -10.54
C ALA A 26 0.05 26.63 -10.91
N GLY A 27 1.14 27.30 -11.26
CA GLY A 27 1.13 28.69 -11.72
C GLY A 27 0.27 28.90 -12.97
N ALA A 28 0.40 28.02 -13.97
CA ALA A 28 -0.42 28.06 -15.18
C ALA A 28 -1.93 27.88 -14.87
N ASP A 29 -2.27 27.02 -13.91
CA ASP A 29 -3.66 26.83 -13.48
C ASP A 29 -4.23 28.02 -12.74
N VAL A 30 -3.44 28.65 -11.87
CA VAL A 30 -3.82 29.89 -11.19
C VAL A 30 -4.10 30.98 -12.20
N ALA A 31 -3.22 31.15 -13.20
CA ALA A 31 -3.42 32.12 -14.27
C ALA A 31 -4.72 31.87 -15.05
N ARG A 32 -4.98 30.61 -15.46
CA ARG A 32 -6.23 30.22 -16.14
C ARG A 32 -7.47 30.53 -15.31
N ALA A 33 -7.43 30.29 -14.01
CA ALA A 33 -8.56 30.62 -13.14
C ALA A 33 -8.77 32.11 -12.96
N ALA A 34 -7.70 32.88 -12.81
CA ALA A 34 -7.77 34.34 -12.75
C ALA A 34 -8.45 34.89 -14.02
N SER A 35 -8.06 34.43 -15.20
CA SER A 35 -8.71 34.83 -16.46
C SER A 35 -10.20 34.47 -16.49
N ARG A 36 -10.58 33.25 -16.10
CA ARG A 36 -12.00 32.83 -16.04
C ARG A 36 -12.84 33.65 -15.07
N ILE A 37 -12.26 34.02 -13.93
CA ILE A 37 -12.89 34.88 -12.92
C ILE A 37 -13.11 36.27 -13.49
N GLN A 38 -12.08 36.84 -14.12
CA GLN A 38 -12.16 38.17 -14.74
C GLN A 38 -13.22 38.21 -15.84
N GLU A 39 -13.23 37.22 -16.74
CA GLU A 39 -14.26 37.15 -17.79
C GLU A 39 -15.67 36.98 -17.25
N ALA A 40 -15.85 36.14 -16.21
CA ALA A 40 -17.15 35.97 -15.57
C ALA A 40 -17.63 37.27 -14.94
N LEU A 41 -16.72 38.00 -14.28
CA LEU A 41 -17.03 39.30 -13.71
C LEU A 41 -17.44 40.31 -14.77
N LEU A 42 -16.67 40.42 -15.85
CA LEU A 42 -16.99 41.33 -16.96
C LEU A 42 -18.36 41.03 -17.56
N ARG A 43 -18.64 39.77 -17.89
CA ARG A 43 -19.95 39.36 -18.45
C ARG A 43 -21.11 39.72 -17.52
N GLU A 44 -20.98 39.42 -16.23
CA GLU A 44 -22.04 39.68 -15.24
C GLU A 44 -22.26 41.18 -15.02
N LEU A 45 -21.17 41.97 -14.94
CA LEU A 45 -21.27 43.43 -14.84
C LEU A 45 -21.90 44.06 -16.08
N THR A 46 -21.54 43.61 -17.29
CA THR A 46 -22.16 44.09 -18.54
C THR A 46 -23.67 43.82 -18.55
N VAL A 47 -24.10 42.61 -18.15
CA VAL A 47 -25.54 42.28 -18.06
C VAL A 47 -26.25 43.12 -17.02
N LEU A 48 -25.61 43.39 -15.87
CA LEU A 48 -26.20 44.21 -14.81
C LEU A 48 -26.32 45.69 -15.20
N LEU A 49 -25.30 46.24 -15.88
CA LEU A 49 -25.32 47.63 -16.34
C LEU A 49 -26.34 47.86 -17.47
N ALA A 50 -26.67 46.82 -18.23
CA ALA A 50 -27.69 46.89 -19.28
C ALA A 50 -29.14 46.83 -18.73
N ARG A 51 -29.33 46.58 -17.44
CA ARG A 51 -30.67 46.54 -16.83
C ARG A 51 -31.14 47.93 -16.44
N ASP A 52 -32.36 48.27 -16.84
CA ASP A 52 -33.07 49.41 -16.30
C ASP A 52 -33.65 49.05 -14.93
N ALA A 53 -32.85 49.28 -13.87
CA ALA A 53 -33.21 48.97 -12.50
C ALA A 53 -32.67 50.04 -11.53
N PRO A 54 -33.34 50.25 -10.38
CA PRO A 54 -32.86 51.20 -9.37
C PRO A 54 -31.45 50.83 -8.87
N ARG A 55 -30.60 51.84 -8.68
CA ARG A 55 -29.19 51.67 -8.23
C ARG A 55 -29.02 50.74 -7.03
N ARG A 56 -29.90 50.83 -6.02
CA ARG A 56 -29.86 49.96 -4.82
C ARG A 56 -30.05 48.48 -5.15
N GLU A 57 -30.86 48.17 -6.16
CA GLU A 57 -31.09 46.79 -6.61
C GLU A 57 -29.91 46.27 -7.43
N LEU A 58 -29.32 47.12 -8.28
CA LEU A 58 -28.10 46.82 -9.01
C LEU A 58 -26.94 46.53 -8.06
N GLU A 59 -26.73 47.35 -7.03
CA GLU A 59 -25.69 47.15 -6.01
C GLU A 59 -25.88 45.83 -5.23
N ARG A 60 -27.11 45.54 -4.79
CA ARG A 60 -27.43 44.28 -4.09
C ARG A 60 -27.18 43.07 -4.97
N THR A 61 -27.49 43.18 -6.25
CA THR A 61 -27.27 42.08 -7.21
C THR A 61 -25.78 41.93 -7.51
N ALA A 62 -25.06 43.00 -7.83
CA ALA A 62 -23.62 42.99 -8.03
C ALA A 62 -22.88 42.35 -6.85
N ARG A 63 -23.22 42.71 -5.60
CA ARG A 63 -22.65 42.09 -4.40
C ARG A 63 -22.86 40.57 -4.36
N ARG A 64 -24.08 40.08 -4.63
CA ARG A 64 -24.35 38.62 -4.67
C ARG A 64 -23.56 37.90 -5.76
N HIS A 65 -23.39 38.51 -6.93
CA HIS A 65 -22.61 37.92 -8.02
C HIS A 65 -21.11 37.91 -7.70
N LEU A 66 -20.57 39.02 -7.16
CA LEU A 66 -19.20 39.12 -6.69
C LEU A 66 -18.88 38.07 -5.62
N GLU A 67 -19.73 37.93 -4.59
CA GLU A 67 -19.57 36.92 -3.55
C GLU A 67 -19.55 35.50 -4.13
N ARG A 68 -20.39 35.21 -5.13
CA ARG A 68 -20.41 33.90 -5.81
C ARG A 68 -19.13 33.65 -6.61
N ILE A 69 -18.62 34.66 -7.30
CA ILE A 69 -17.38 34.59 -8.08
C ILE A 69 -16.18 34.38 -7.16
N ILE A 70 -16.06 35.17 -6.09
CA ILE A 70 -14.99 35.05 -5.08
C ILE A 70 -15.00 33.64 -4.47
N ARG A 71 -16.15 33.16 -3.99
CA ARG A 71 -16.28 31.79 -3.43
C ARG A 71 -15.94 30.69 -4.43
N ARG A 72 -16.15 30.93 -5.73
CA ARG A 72 -15.74 29.98 -6.78
C ARG A 72 -14.23 30.03 -6.98
N GLY A 73 -13.65 31.22 -6.99
CA GLY A 73 -12.20 31.43 -7.08
C GLY A 73 -11.45 30.79 -5.93
N GLU A 74 -11.88 31.01 -4.68
CA GLU A 74 -11.29 30.39 -3.49
C GLU A 74 -11.27 28.86 -3.60
N ARG A 75 -12.41 28.24 -3.93
CA ARG A 75 -12.51 26.78 -4.10
C ARG A 75 -11.57 26.23 -5.18
N TYR A 76 -11.40 26.99 -6.26
CA TYR A 76 -10.45 26.63 -7.31
C TYR A 76 -9.01 26.71 -6.82
N MET A 77 -8.64 27.81 -6.16
CA MET A 77 -7.29 28.01 -5.62
C MET A 77 -6.92 26.93 -4.61
N PHE A 78 -7.83 26.55 -3.71
CA PHE A 78 -7.63 25.41 -2.81
C PHE A 78 -7.45 24.09 -3.55
N THR A 79 -8.19 23.87 -4.65
CA THR A 79 -8.03 22.67 -5.47
C THR A 79 -6.65 22.61 -6.11
N VAL A 80 -6.16 23.72 -6.67
CA VAL A 80 -4.82 23.79 -7.27
C VAL A 80 -3.75 23.59 -6.20
N ALA A 81 -3.85 24.28 -5.06
CA ALA A 81 -2.88 24.16 -3.96
C ALA A 81 -2.80 22.73 -3.42
N ASN A 82 -3.94 22.10 -3.10
CA ASN A 82 -3.98 20.73 -2.61
C ASN A 82 -3.44 19.74 -3.65
N THR A 83 -3.72 19.98 -4.94
CA THR A 83 -3.23 19.14 -6.03
C THR A 83 -1.72 19.27 -6.19
N ALA A 84 -1.16 20.48 -6.05
CA ALA A 84 0.28 20.73 -6.10
C ALA A 84 1.02 20.07 -4.92
N LEU A 85 0.52 20.24 -3.69
CA LEU A 85 1.08 19.61 -2.50
C LEU A 85 1.10 18.08 -2.63
N ALA A 86 -0.02 17.48 -3.06
CA ALA A 86 -0.09 16.04 -3.32
C ALA A 86 0.87 15.59 -4.44
N GLY A 87 1.19 16.47 -5.39
CA GLY A 87 2.20 16.23 -6.41
C GLY A 87 3.61 16.15 -5.83
N LEU A 88 3.98 17.07 -4.94
CA LEU A 88 5.28 17.09 -4.26
C LEU A 88 5.50 15.81 -3.42
N ASP A 89 4.51 15.39 -2.64
CA ASP A 89 4.60 14.16 -1.82
C ASP A 89 4.86 12.91 -2.69
N ARG A 90 4.25 12.86 -3.88
CA ARG A 90 4.41 11.73 -4.80
C ARG A 90 5.79 11.76 -5.47
N ILE A 91 6.32 12.93 -5.81
CA ILE A 91 7.69 13.06 -6.36
C ILE A 91 8.68 12.47 -5.37
N GLN A 92 8.58 12.85 -4.09
CA GLN A 92 9.43 12.28 -3.05
C GLN A 92 9.30 10.76 -2.98
N SER A 93 8.06 10.24 -3.02
CA SER A 93 7.80 8.80 -2.99
C SER A 93 8.44 8.04 -4.17
N PHE A 94 8.44 8.64 -5.37
CA PHE A 94 9.10 8.06 -6.55
C PHE A 94 10.63 8.15 -6.45
N SER A 95 11.17 9.25 -5.93
CA SER A 95 12.61 9.42 -5.70
C SER A 95 13.12 8.36 -4.71
N ASP A 96 12.44 8.19 -3.58
CA ASP A 96 12.77 7.19 -2.56
C ASP A 96 12.72 5.77 -3.16
N ALA A 97 11.70 5.46 -3.95
CA ALA A 97 11.57 4.16 -4.62
C ALA A 97 12.69 3.91 -5.63
N LYS A 98 13.06 4.92 -6.44
CA LYS A 98 14.17 4.85 -7.41
C LYS A 98 15.50 4.60 -6.70
N GLN A 99 15.76 5.31 -5.60
CA GLN A 99 16.96 5.11 -4.77
C GLN A 99 17.02 3.70 -4.16
N ALA A 100 15.87 3.12 -3.83
CA ALA A 100 15.74 1.75 -3.37
C ALA A 100 15.77 0.69 -4.49
N GLY A 101 15.95 1.09 -5.77
CA GLY A 101 15.96 0.17 -6.92
C GLY A 101 14.59 -0.39 -7.29
N ILE A 102 13.49 0.18 -6.78
CA ILE A 102 12.13 -0.27 -7.06
C ILE A 102 11.62 0.41 -8.33
N GLN A 103 11.21 -0.41 -9.30
CA GLN A 103 10.78 0.09 -10.61
C GLN A 103 9.27 -0.02 -10.86
N ARG A 104 8.52 -0.69 -9.97
CA ARG A 104 7.10 -0.98 -10.15
C ARG A 104 6.24 -0.31 -9.08
N PHE A 105 5.05 0.12 -9.49
CA PHE A 105 4.14 0.89 -8.65
C PHE A 105 2.71 0.44 -8.87
N ARG A 106 1.97 0.27 -7.76
CA ARG A 106 0.54 -0.06 -7.78
C ARG A 106 -0.29 1.20 -7.59
N TYR A 107 -1.35 1.32 -8.37
CA TYR A 107 -2.33 2.39 -8.17
C TYR A 107 -3.29 2.03 -7.05
N VAL A 108 -3.26 2.78 -5.94
CA VAL A 108 -4.10 2.48 -4.76
C VAL A 108 -4.77 3.74 -4.22
N GLY A 109 -5.88 3.56 -3.51
CA GLY A 109 -6.63 4.67 -2.93
C GLY A 109 -7.98 4.23 -2.35
N PRO A 110 -8.81 5.20 -1.92
CA PRO A 110 -10.21 4.96 -1.57
C PRO A 110 -11.00 4.41 -2.78
N PRO A 111 -12.21 3.86 -2.61
CA PRO A 111 -13.00 3.31 -3.71
C PRO A 111 -13.03 4.22 -4.95
N PRO A 112 -12.67 3.71 -6.15
CA PRO A 112 -12.50 4.53 -7.34
C PRO A 112 -13.84 4.94 -7.93
N ILE A 113 -14.06 6.26 -8.08
CA ILE A 113 -15.29 6.82 -8.66
C ILE A 113 -15.10 7.29 -10.12
N ARG A 114 -13.90 7.72 -10.49
CA ARG A 114 -13.59 8.26 -11.83
C ARG A 114 -13.21 7.13 -12.79
N ARG A 115 -13.50 7.29 -14.08
CA ARG A 115 -13.17 6.31 -15.13
C ARG A 115 -11.71 5.88 -15.09
N PHE A 116 -10.78 6.84 -15.19
CA PHE A 116 -9.35 6.59 -15.05
C PHE A 116 -9.01 5.80 -13.77
N CYS A 117 -9.50 6.25 -12.61
CA CYS A 117 -9.20 5.57 -11.35
C CYS A 117 -9.72 4.13 -11.34
N LYS A 118 -10.91 3.87 -11.89
CA LYS A 118 -11.51 2.53 -11.96
C LYS A 118 -10.69 1.62 -12.87
N GLU A 119 -10.27 2.14 -14.02
CA GLU A 119 -9.50 1.38 -15.01
C GLU A 119 -8.11 0.98 -14.50
N HIS A 120 -7.49 1.79 -13.65
CA HIS A 120 -6.13 1.54 -13.15
C HIS A 120 -6.07 1.02 -11.70
N TYR A 121 -7.18 0.99 -10.96
CA TYR A 121 -7.20 0.57 -9.55
C TYR A 121 -6.59 -0.82 -9.35
N GLY A 122 -5.61 -0.92 -8.45
CA GLY A 122 -4.93 -2.17 -8.11
C GLY A 122 -3.92 -2.67 -9.15
N LYS A 123 -3.88 -2.08 -10.36
CA LYS A 123 -2.92 -2.44 -11.39
C LYS A 123 -1.52 -1.93 -11.07
N ILE A 124 -0.52 -2.65 -11.57
CA ILE A 124 0.90 -2.40 -11.35
C ILE A 124 1.52 -1.99 -12.68
N TYR A 125 2.37 -0.97 -12.64
CA TYR A 125 3.06 -0.43 -13.81
C TYR A 125 4.50 -0.08 -13.46
N THR A 126 5.37 0.01 -14.45
CA THR A 126 6.66 0.69 -14.32
C THR A 126 6.50 2.21 -14.37
N LEU A 127 7.51 2.96 -13.91
CA LEU A 127 7.49 4.42 -14.01
C LEU A 127 7.33 4.89 -15.48
N GLU A 128 7.98 4.22 -16.41
CA GLU A 128 7.92 4.50 -17.85
C GLU A 128 6.51 4.27 -18.41
N GLU A 129 5.83 3.22 -17.97
CA GLU A 129 4.44 2.97 -18.33
C GLU A 129 3.50 4.03 -17.76
N ILE A 130 3.69 4.42 -16.49
CA ILE A 130 2.88 5.45 -15.83
C ILE A 130 3.03 6.79 -16.53
N LYS A 131 4.25 7.16 -16.95
CA LYS A 131 4.50 8.40 -17.69
C LYS A 131 3.77 8.49 -19.03
N LYS A 132 3.38 7.35 -19.61
CA LYS A 132 2.61 7.27 -20.87
C LYS A 132 1.10 7.32 -20.65
N LEU A 133 0.62 7.18 -19.43
CA LEU A 133 -0.81 7.22 -19.13
C LEU A 133 -1.34 8.66 -19.24
N ASP A 134 -2.61 8.78 -19.62
CA ASP A 134 -3.34 10.04 -19.67
C ASP A 134 -4.60 9.97 -18.80
N ASN A 135 -4.82 10.99 -17.99
CA ASN A 135 -6.01 11.15 -17.16
C ASN A 135 -7.09 12.03 -17.81
N GLY A 136 -6.88 12.47 -19.05
CA GLY A 136 -7.78 13.31 -19.84
C GLY A 136 -7.87 14.76 -19.34
N GLN A 137 -6.99 15.17 -18.44
CA GLN A 137 -6.97 16.51 -17.84
C GLN A 137 -5.69 17.29 -18.17
N GLY A 138 -4.81 16.74 -19.02
CA GLY A 138 -3.54 17.38 -19.38
C GLY A 138 -2.54 17.44 -18.23
N LEU A 139 -2.77 16.68 -17.15
CA LEU A 139 -1.89 16.61 -15.98
C LEU A 139 -1.07 15.31 -16.03
N PRO A 140 0.25 15.34 -15.79
CA PRO A 140 1.08 14.14 -15.80
C PRO A 140 0.60 13.12 -14.75
N VAL A 141 0.24 11.92 -15.20
CA VAL A 141 -0.37 10.88 -14.36
C VAL A 141 0.57 10.39 -13.26
N TRP A 142 1.87 10.36 -13.50
CA TRP A 142 2.83 9.92 -12.49
C TRP A 142 2.88 10.88 -11.28
N ILE A 143 2.57 12.17 -11.48
CA ILE A 143 2.47 13.17 -10.40
C ILE A 143 1.04 13.27 -9.87
N TYR A 144 0.02 13.29 -10.74
CA TYR A 144 -1.34 13.67 -10.34
C TYR A 144 -2.34 12.50 -10.35
N GLY A 145 -1.94 11.32 -10.78
CA GLY A 145 -2.82 10.16 -10.92
C GLY A 145 -4.03 10.51 -11.79
N GLY A 146 -5.23 10.39 -11.20
CA GLY A 146 -6.50 10.68 -11.88
C GLY A 146 -6.89 12.15 -11.93
N GLY A 147 -5.91 13.06 -11.89
CA GLY A 147 -6.07 14.51 -12.03
C GLY A 147 -6.44 15.25 -10.74
N TYR A 148 -7.11 16.40 -10.86
CA TYR A 148 -7.39 17.30 -9.72
C TYR A 148 -8.09 16.60 -8.56
N ASN A 149 -7.65 16.90 -7.33
CA ASN A 149 -8.17 16.29 -6.10
C ASN A 149 -8.22 14.74 -6.13
N CYS A 150 -7.38 14.08 -6.95
CA CYS A 150 -7.31 12.63 -6.93
C CYS A 150 -6.66 12.17 -5.62
N ARG A 151 -7.41 11.36 -4.85
CA ARG A 151 -6.95 10.78 -3.58
C ARG A 151 -6.18 9.46 -3.75
N HIS A 152 -6.02 8.99 -4.98
CA HIS A 152 -5.23 7.80 -5.27
C HIS A 152 -3.75 8.17 -5.40
N ARG A 153 -2.89 7.19 -5.19
CA ARG A 153 -1.45 7.34 -5.27
C ARG A 153 -0.81 6.10 -5.88
N TRP A 154 0.35 6.32 -6.46
CA TRP A 154 1.28 5.27 -6.82
C TRP A 154 2.02 4.85 -5.55
N VAL A 155 1.92 3.58 -5.20
CA VAL A 155 2.69 3.01 -4.10
C VAL A 155 3.69 2.07 -4.70
N ALA A 156 4.96 2.27 -4.35
CA ALA A 156 6.04 1.38 -4.75
C ALA A 156 5.64 -0.05 -4.38
N VAL A 157 5.70 -0.94 -5.36
CA VAL A 157 5.58 -2.37 -5.12
C VAL A 157 6.97 -2.90 -5.33
N VAL A 158 7.60 -3.26 -4.21
CA VAL A 158 8.60 -4.31 -4.25
C VAL A 158 7.84 -5.48 -4.80
N GLU A 159 8.07 -5.78 -6.08
CA GLU A 159 7.58 -7.01 -6.62
C GLU A 159 8.08 -8.06 -5.64
N PRO A 160 7.18 -8.90 -5.12
CA PRO A 160 7.58 -10.23 -4.83
C PRO A 160 8.85 -10.62 -5.59
N LEU A 161 9.95 -10.96 -4.90
CA LEU A 161 10.97 -11.80 -5.51
C LEU A 161 10.21 -13.03 -6.00
N ALA A 162 9.71 -12.97 -7.22
CA ALA A 162 9.02 -14.07 -7.83
C ALA A 162 10.06 -15.19 -7.87
N ALA A 163 9.68 -16.41 -7.48
CA ALA A 163 10.64 -17.49 -7.26
C ALA A 163 11.56 -17.72 -8.49
N ASP A 164 11.08 -17.37 -9.68
CA ASP A 164 11.78 -17.38 -10.97
C ASP A 164 12.83 -16.26 -11.14
N LYS A 165 12.78 -15.19 -10.34
CA LYS A 165 13.74 -14.07 -10.35
C LYS A 165 14.77 -14.13 -9.22
N ILE A 166 14.64 -15.08 -8.30
CA ILE A 166 15.66 -15.31 -7.28
C ILE A 166 16.77 -16.14 -7.92
N ASP A 167 17.93 -15.52 -8.16
CA ASP A 167 19.11 -16.26 -8.60
C ASP A 167 19.53 -17.25 -7.49
N PRO A 168 19.42 -18.58 -7.72
CA PRO A 168 19.74 -19.57 -6.69
C PRO A 168 21.20 -19.52 -6.23
N SER A 169 22.11 -18.95 -7.04
CA SER A 169 23.52 -18.80 -6.67
C SER A 169 23.73 -17.81 -5.51
N GLN A 170 22.78 -16.89 -5.30
CA GLN A 170 22.81 -15.90 -4.22
C GLN A 170 22.28 -16.45 -2.91
N LEU A 171 21.66 -17.64 -2.91
CA LEU A 171 21.03 -18.23 -1.75
C LEU A 171 21.96 -19.19 -1.05
N ARG A 172 22.01 -19.08 0.28
CA ARG A 172 22.55 -20.13 1.14
C ARG A 172 21.43 -21.09 1.51
N ARG A 173 21.56 -22.35 1.13
CA ARG A 173 20.68 -23.42 1.61
C ARG A 173 21.00 -23.76 3.06
N MET A 174 20.00 -23.67 3.92
CA MET A 174 20.08 -23.93 5.36
C MET A 174 19.56 -25.31 5.75
N TYR A 175 18.65 -25.86 4.95
CA TYR A 175 17.99 -27.14 5.19
C TYR A 175 17.48 -27.74 3.88
N ARG A 176 17.37 -29.07 3.85
CA ARG A 176 16.70 -29.84 2.80
C ARG A 176 15.83 -30.90 3.47
N SER A 177 14.55 -30.92 3.14
CA SER A 177 13.56 -31.90 3.60
C SER A 177 13.78 -33.26 2.94
N ALA A 178 13.14 -34.29 3.49
CA ALA A 178 13.09 -35.60 2.83
C ALA A 178 12.36 -35.53 1.48
N SER A 179 11.37 -34.64 1.36
CA SER A 179 10.62 -34.38 0.13
C SER A 179 11.41 -33.62 -0.95
N GLY A 180 12.62 -33.14 -0.62
CA GLY A 180 13.49 -32.40 -1.53
C GLY A 180 13.32 -30.87 -1.48
N ALA A 181 12.26 -30.37 -0.84
CA ALA A 181 12.06 -28.95 -0.56
C ALA A 181 13.15 -28.40 0.39
N GLY A 182 13.53 -27.14 0.22
CA GLY A 182 14.62 -26.51 0.95
C GLY A 182 14.19 -25.28 1.74
N VAL A 183 15.01 -24.94 2.74
CA VAL A 183 14.97 -23.62 3.37
C VAL A 183 16.19 -22.85 2.93
N TYR A 184 15.98 -21.67 2.37
CA TYR A 184 17.01 -20.82 1.79
C TYR A 184 17.02 -19.45 2.45
N VAL A 185 18.21 -18.89 2.61
CA VAL A 185 18.41 -17.55 3.18
C VAL A 185 19.37 -16.76 2.31
N PHE A 186 19.15 -15.46 2.20
CA PHE A 186 20.18 -14.57 1.69
C PHE A 186 21.32 -14.43 2.71
N PRO A 187 22.58 -14.26 2.28
CA PRO A 187 23.72 -14.06 3.17
C PRO A 187 23.54 -12.92 4.17
N THR A 188 22.79 -11.89 3.79
CA THR A 188 22.48 -10.71 4.62
C THR A 188 21.36 -10.96 5.64
N THR A 189 20.57 -12.01 5.48
CA THR A 189 19.43 -12.31 6.34
C THR A 189 19.85 -13.24 7.46
N LYS A 190 19.48 -12.88 8.70
CA LYS A 190 19.73 -13.69 9.90
C LYS A 190 18.40 -14.05 10.57
N PRO A 191 17.73 -15.13 10.13
CA PRO A 191 16.49 -15.55 10.75
C PRO A 191 16.71 -16.01 12.20
N LEU A 192 15.70 -15.82 13.04
CA LEU A 192 15.70 -16.30 14.41
C LEU A 192 15.52 -17.83 14.46
N ALA A 193 15.94 -18.46 15.56
CA ALA A 193 15.88 -19.92 15.71
C ALA A 193 14.46 -20.49 15.54
N HIS A 194 13.44 -19.80 16.06
CA HIS A 194 12.04 -20.21 15.92
C HIS A 194 11.50 -19.99 14.49
N GLU A 195 12.00 -18.99 13.77
CA GLU A 195 11.66 -18.78 12.36
C GLU A 195 12.26 -19.88 11.48
N LEU A 196 13.51 -20.30 11.75
CA LEU A 196 14.12 -21.44 11.08
C LEU A 196 13.38 -22.74 11.38
N LYS A 197 12.98 -22.97 12.64
CA LYS A 197 12.16 -24.13 13.04
C LYS A 197 10.85 -24.14 12.23
N LEU A 198 10.14 -23.02 12.21
CA LEU A 198 8.91 -22.85 11.45
C LEU A 198 9.10 -23.09 9.95
N ALA A 199 10.13 -22.49 9.34
CA ALA A 199 10.43 -22.65 7.92
C ALA A 199 10.69 -24.12 7.54
N ARG A 200 11.39 -24.89 8.40
CA ARG A 200 11.61 -26.32 8.18
C ARG A 200 10.31 -27.11 8.21
N MET A 201 9.45 -26.85 9.20
CA MET A 201 8.13 -27.50 9.30
C MET A 201 7.28 -27.21 8.06
N LEU A 202 7.29 -25.96 7.59
CA LEU A 202 6.58 -25.57 6.36
C LEU A 202 7.13 -26.28 5.13
N ALA A 203 8.46 -26.34 4.97
CA ALA A 203 9.08 -27.02 3.84
C ALA A 203 8.74 -28.51 3.80
N GLU A 204 8.76 -29.19 4.96
CA GLU A 204 8.42 -30.61 5.06
C GLU A 204 6.95 -30.86 4.76
N ARG A 205 6.05 -30.11 5.41
CA ARG A 205 4.60 -30.36 5.35
C ARG A 205 3.96 -29.88 4.05
N LEU A 206 4.39 -28.74 3.53
CA LEU A 206 3.83 -28.19 2.29
C LEU A 206 4.58 -28.66 1.05
N ARG A 207 5.76 -29.29 1.20
CA ARG A 207 6.64 -29.71 0.11
C ARG A 207 6.97 -28.55 -0.84
N LYS A 208 7.15 -27.36 -0.26
CA LYS A 208 7.46 -26.11 -0.95
C LYS A 208 8.75 -25.53 -0.38
N ASP A 209 9.56 -24.94 -1.25
CA ASP A 209 10.73 -24.18 -0.81
C ASP A 209 10.30 -22.97 0.03
N VAL A 210 11.07 -22.71 1.09
CA VAL A 210 10.90 -21.53 1.95
C VAL A 210 12.13 -20.65 1.80
N ILE A 211 11.93 -19.43 1.31
CA ILE A 211 13.02 -18.47 1.05
C ILE A 211 12.80 -17.25 1.94
N PHE A 212 13.72 -17.02 2.88
CA PHE A 212 13.65 -15.83 3.72
C PHE A 212 13.93 -14.56 2.93
N ILE A 213 13.12 -13.53 3.13
CA ILE A 213 13.23 -12.27 2.40
C ILE A 213 14.08 -11.31 3.25
N PRO A 214 15.11 -10.65 2.68
CA PRO A 214 15.87 -9.65 3.40
C PRO A 214 14.98 -8.43 3.69
N PRO A 215 15.17 -7.76 4.84
CA PRO A 215 14.47 -6.51 5.10
C PRO A 215 14.86 -5.46 4.05
N SER A 216 13.87 -4.87 3.36
CA SER A 216 14.11 -3.87 2.29
C SER A 216 13.77 -2.45 2.75
N GLY A 217 14.78 -1.67 3.12
CA GLY A 217 14.64 -0.23 3.38
C GLY A 217 13.59 0.12 4.45
N ALA A 218 12.74 1.11 4.16
CA ALA A 218 11.75 1.65 5.09
C ALA A 218 10.40 0.89 5.12
N GLU A 219 10.15 -0.03 4.18
CA GLU A 219 8.90 -0.80 4.15
C GLU A 219 8.99 -2.09 4.96
N ARG A 220 7.90 -2.40 5.67
CA ARG A 220 7.70 -3.69 6.32
C ARG A 220 7.24 -4.70 5.26
N THR A 221 8.20 -5.46 4.71
CA THR A 221 7.95 -6.61 3.83
C THR A 221 7.64 -7.89 4.62
N ALA A 222 7.04 -8.88 3.96
CA ALA A 222 6.83 -10.22 4.52
C ALA A 222 8.17 -10.89 4.87
N ASP A 223 8.14 -11.85 5.78
CA ASP A 223 9.35 -12.48 6.33
C ASP A 223 9.91 -13.57 5.39
N ALA A 224 9.05 -14.26 4.64
CA ALA A 224 9.44 -15.32 3.72
C ALA A 224 8.55 -15.43 2.49
N LEU A 225 9.09 -16.05 1.44
CA LEU A 225 8.37 -16.61 0.30
C LEU A 225 8.26 -18.12 0.50
N VAL A 226 7.05 -18.69 0.40
CA VAL A 226 6.82 -20.15 0.47
C VAL A 226 6.17 -20.60 -0.83
N GLY A 227 6.94 -21.26 -1.69
CA GLY A 227 6.59 -21.45 -3.09
C GLY A 227 6.42 -20.08 -3.80
N ASP A 228 5.18 -19.72 -4.06
CA ASP A 228 4.75 -18.51 -4.77
C ASP A 228 4.01 -17.49 -3.88
N GLU A 229 3.92 -17.75 -2.58
CA GLU A 229 3.15 -16.94 -1.64
C GLU A 229 4.04 -16.16 -0.67
N TYR A 230 3.60 -14.97 -0.25
CA TYR A 230 4.28 -14.13 0.76
C TYR A 230 3.75 -14.41 2.16
N TRP A 231 4.66 -14.79 3.04
CA TRP A 231 4.35 -15.28 4.39
C TRP A 231 4.95 -14.35 5.44
N GLU A 232 4.11 -13.92 6.38
CA GLU A 232 4.55 -13.30 7.63
C GLU A 232 4.61 -14.37 8.71
N PHE A 233 5.75 -14.47 9.39
CA PHE A 233 5.97 -15.39 10.49
C PHE A 233 5.69 -14.68 11.81
N LYS A 234 4.88 -15.31 12.66
CA LYS A 234 4.55 -14.82 13.99
C LYS A 234 4.65 -15.99 14.97
N THR A 235 5.18 -15.72 16.15
CA THR A 235 5.38 -16.76 17.16
C THR A 235 4.77 -16.38 18.49
N ILE A 236 3.85 -17.21 18.97
CA ILE A 236 3.37 -17.17 20.35
C ILE A 236 4.32 -18.02 21.18
N THR A 237 5.18 -17.34 21.93
CA THR A 237 6.21 -17.99 22.77
C THR A 237 5.62 -18.57 24.05
N THR A 238 6.38 -19.45 24.71
CA THR A 238 6.09 -19.99 26.05
C THR A 238 5.79 -18.90 27.10
N LYS A 239 6.35 -17.69 26.93
CA LYS A 239 6.17 -16.55 27.86
C LYS A 239 4.83 -15.84 27.72
N ALA A 240 4.06 -16.12 26.67
CA ALA A 240 2.76 -15.48 26.47
C ALA A 240 1.76 -15.91 27.56
N LYS A 241 1.35 -14.95 28.40
CA LYS A 241 0.37 -15.19 29.48
C LYS A 241 -1.07 -15.27 28.98
N ASN A 242 -1.37 -14.58 27.87
CA ASN A 242 -2.72 -14.51 27.29
C ASN A 242 -2.63 -14.81 25.79
N LEU A 243 -2.99 -16.04 25.41
CA LEU A 243 -2.87 -16.52 24.03
C LEU A 243 -3.85 -15.81 23.08
N PHE A 244 -5.02 -15.41 23.57
CA PHE A 244 -5.97 -14.58 22.81
C PHE A 244 -5.33 -13.26 22.39
N ASN A 245 -4.75 -12.53 23.34
CA ASN A 245 -4.11 -11.24 23.08
C ASN A 245 -2.87 -11.40 22.20
N ALA A 246 -2.08 -12.46 22.42
CA ALA A 246 -0.92 -12.75 21.59
C ALA A 246 -1.33 -12.96 20.12
N ALA A 247 -2.28 -13.86 19.86
CA ALA A 247 -2.78 -14.11 18.51
C ALA A 247 -3.36 -12.84 17.86
N TYR A 248 -4.20 -12.10 18.59
CA TYR A 248 -4.82 -10.87 18.11
C TYR A 248 -3.78 -9.79 17.72
N GLN A 249 -2.81 -9.51 18.61
CA GLN A 249 -1.82 -8.47 18.35
C GLN A 249 -0.86 -8.86 17.21
N HIS A 250 -0.43 -10.12 17.15
CA HIS A 250 0.41 -10.60 16.06
C HIS A 250 -0.24 -10.41 14.69
N LEU A 251 -1.52 -10.79 14.55
CA LEU A 251 -2.25 -10.60 13.31
C LEU A 251 -2.53 -9.12 12.99
N ARG A 252 -2.82 -8.33 14.03
CA ARG A 252 -2.99 -6.87 13.87
C ARG A 252 -1.72 -6.18 13.38
N GLU A 253 -0.55 -6.63 13.80
CA GLU A 253 0.72 -6.12 13.29
C GLU A 253 1.03 -6.66 11.89
N ALA A 254 0.77 -7.96 11.64
CA ALA A 254 0.99 -8.59 10.34
C ALA A 254 0.25 -7.85 9.22
N LYS A 255 -1.01 -7.45 9.42
CA LYS A 255 -1.78 -6.73 8.38
C LYS A 255 -1.22 -5.35 8.01
N LYS A 256 -0.25 -4.79 8.74
CA LYS A 256 0.40 -3.54 8.37
C LYS A 256 1.42 -3.72 7.23
N LYS A 257 1.88 -4.94 7.00
CA LYS A 257 2.88 -5.31 5.99
C LYS A 257 2.34 -5.16 4.57
N THR A 258 3.20 -4.78 3.63
CA THR A 258 2.88 -4.73 2.21
C THR A 258 2.99 -6.14 1.59
N ASN A 259 2.09 -6.48 0.66
CA ASN A 259 2.06 -7.76 -0.08
C ASN A 259 1.96 -9.04 0.77
N LEU A 260 1.27 -9.00 1.92
CA LEU A 260 0.99 -10.19 2.72
C LEU A 260 -0.08 -11.08 2.06
N HIS A 261 0.23 -12.36 1.83
CA HIS A 261 -0.75 -13.36 1.38
C HIS A 261 -1.20 -14.26 2.53
N VAL A 262 -0.23 -14.72 3.34
CA VAL A 262 -0.43 -15.74 4.36
C VAL A 262 0.23 -15.33 5.66
N VAL A 263 -0.43 -15.59 6.79
CA VAL A 263 0.22 -15.49 8.11
C VAL A 263 0.45 -16.88 8.67
N ALA A 264 1.70 -17.23 8.99
CA ALA A 264 2.03 -18.40 9.79
C ALA A 264 2.15 -18.00 11.25
N LEU A 265 1.22 -18.48 12.07
CA LEU A 265 1.20 -18.30 13.51
C LEU A 265 1.72 -19.57 14.18
N PHE A 266 2.99 -19.56 14.54
CA PHE A 266 3.65 -20.64 15.27
C PHE A 266 3.37 -20.55 16.78
N VAL A 267 2.87 -21.62 17.37
CA VAL A 267 2.59 -21.75 18.79
C VAL A 267 3.68 -22.62 19.40
N ASP A 268 4.73 -21.97 19.90
CA ASP A 268 5.94 -22.62 20.43
C ASP A 268 5.75 -23.02 21.90
N ARG A 269 4.69 -23.80 22.14
CA ARG A 269 4.35 -24.42 23.41
C ARG A 269 3.27 -25.48 23.19
N LYS A 270 3.23 -26.46 24.10
CA LYS A 270 2.06 -27.32 24.27
C LYS A 270 0.83 -26.49 24.62
N VAL A 271 -0.31 -26.87 24.02
CA VAL A 271 -1.61 -26.22 24.20
C VAL A 271 -2.68 -27.27 24.38
N ASP A 272 -3.66 -26.97 25.22
CA ASP A 272 -4.87 -27.76 25.36
C ASP A 272 -6.02 -27.18 24.50
N LYS A 273 -7.20 -27.80 24.58
CA LYS A 273 -8.40 -27.35 23.85
C LYS A 273 -8.79 -25.90 24.20
N ASN A 274 -8.70 -25.51 25.47
CA ASN A 274 -9.07 -24.17 25.92
C ASN A 274 -8.10 -23.11 25.38
N ASP A 275 -6.81 -23.44 25.31
CA ASP A 275 -5.79 -22.58 24.73
C ASP A 275 -5.99 -22.38 23.22
N ILE A 276 -6.35 -23.45 22.51
CA ILE A 276 -6.69 -23.38 21.09
C ILE A 276 -7.92 -22.49 20.88
N GLU A 277 -8.98 -22.66 21.68
CA GLU A 277 -10.16 -21.77 21.62
C GLU A 277 -9.80 -20.30 21.82
N ARG A 278 -8.91 -19.99 22.77
CA ARG A 278 -8.46 -18.62 23.03
C ARG A 278 -7.70 -18.04 21.83
N ILE A 279 -6.81 -18.84 21.24
CA ILE A 279 -6.07 -18.45 20.02
C ILE A 279 -7.07 -18.14 18.89
N PHE A 280 -8.01 -19.04 18.62
CA PHE A 280 -9.02 -18.86 17.59
C PHE A 280 -9.90 -17.62 17.81
N LYS A 281 -10.34 -17.36 19.04
CA LYS A 281 -11.08 -16.13 19.38
C LYS A 281 -10.25 -14.88 19.03
N GLY A 282 -8.95 -14.90 19.32
CA GLY A 282 -8.03 -13.80 18.99
C GLY A 282 -7.86 -13.61 17.49
N ILE A 283 -7.73 -14.72 16.76
CA ILE A 283 -7.66 -14.75 15.29
C ILE A 283 -8.93 -14.16 14.67
N ARG A 284 -10.10 -14.67 15.07
CA ARG A 284 -11.40 -14.23 14.54
C ARG A 284 -11.60 -12.73 14.75
N LEU A 285 -11.27 -12.21 15.94
CA LEU A 285 -11.38 -10.78 16.20
C LEU A 285 -10.42 -9.96 15.32
N ALA A 286 -9.18 -10.42 15.10
CA ALA A 286 -8.23 -9.73 14.24
C ALA A 286 -8.69 -9.68 12.78
N VAL A 287 -9.20 -10.80 12.27
CA VAL A 287 -9.72 -10.94 10.91
C VAL A 287 -10.99 -10.11 10.70
N ALA A 288 -11.92 -10.12 11.65
CA ALA A 288 -13.13 -9.31 11.62
C ALA A 288 -12.83 -7.80 11.63
N ARG A 289 -11.76 -7.38 12.31
CA ARG A 289 -11.28 -5.98 12.32
C ARG A 289 -10.34 -5.63 11.18
N ASP A 290 -10.17 -6.53 10.20
CA ASP A 290 -9.38 -6.26 9.00
C ASP A 290 -10.29 -5.86 7.83
N GLU A 291 -10.73 -4.59 7.86
CA GLU A 291 -11.63 -3.99 6.85
C GLU A 291 -11.07 -4.02 5.43
N LYS A 292 -9.74 -4.09 5.29
CA LYS A 292 -9.04 -4.10 3.99
C LYS A 292 -8.78 -5.50 3.45
N GLU A 293 -9.25 -6.54 4.16
CA GLU A 293 -9.14 -7.95 3.77
C GLU A 293 -7.70 -8.37 3.39
N ARG A 294 -6.73 -7.86 4.14
CA ARG A 294 -5.32 -8.15 3.92
C ARG A 294 -4.97 -9.56 4.38
N ILE A 295 -5.60 -10.04 5.44
CA ILE A 295 -5.43 -11.40 5.94
C ILE A 295 -6.39 -12.32 5.18
N ARG A 296 -5.88 -13.03 4.18
CA ARG A 296 -6.64 -13.98 3.36
C ARG A 296 -6.59 -15.40 3.93
N LYS A 297 -5.43 -15.79 4.43
CA LYS A 297 -5.10 -17.15 4.86
C LYS A 297 -4.22 -17.13 6.11
N ILE A 298 -4.49 -18.04 7.04
CA ILE A 298 -3.72 -18.21 8.26
C ILE A 298 -3.38 -19.68 8.42
N TYR A 299 -2.11 -19.97 8.71
CA TYR A 299 -1.66 -21.27 9.19
C TYR A 299 -1.37 -21.19 10.67
N ILE A 300 -2.04 -22.00 11.49
CA ILE A 300 -1.68 -22.20 12.90
C ILE A 300 -0.82 -23.45 12.97
N ILE A 301 0.40 -23.30 13.47
CA ILE A 301 1.39 -24.37 13.48
C ILE A 301 1.77 -24.60 14.94
N PHE A 302 1.54 -25.81 15.43
CA PHE A 302 1.86 -26.17 16.81
C PHE A 302 3.24 -26.83 16.90
N GLU A 303 3.80 -26.84 18.11
CA GLU A 303 5.08 -27.49 18.40
C GLU A 303 5.13 -28.97 17.96
N GLU A 304 4.00 -29.69 18.04
CA GLU A 304 3.83 -31.08 17.62
C GLU A 304 3.68 -31.25 16.09
N GLU A 305 4.05 -30.23 15.32
CA GLU A 305 3.96 -30.17 13.86
C GLU A 305 2.54 -30.33 13.28
N ARG A 306 1.52 -30.27 14.12
CA ARG A 306 0.14 -30.15 13.64
C ARG A 306 -0.03 -28.78 13.00
N ILE A 307 -0.61 -28.77 11.80
CA ILE A 307 -0.89 -27.56 11.03
C ILE A 307 -2.39 -27.45 10.83
N ILE A 308 -2.97 -26.31 11.19
CA ILE A 308 -4.34 -25.95 10.86
C ILE A 308 -4.30 -24.84 9.81
N GLU A 309 -4.95 -25.07 8.69
CA GLU A 309 -5.12 -24.09 7.62
C GLU A 309 -6.49 -23.44 7.73
N LEU A 310 -6.52 -22.11 7.77
CA LEU A 310 -7.75 -21.33 7.91
C LEU A 310 -7.85 -20.27 6.82
N PHE A 311 -8.95 -20.31 6.08
CA PHE A 311 -9.33 -19.27 5.13
C PHE A 311 -10.20 -18.22 5.81
N ARG A 312 -10.07 -16.95 5.38
CA ARG A 312 -10.83 -15.83 5.92
C ARG A 312 -12.35 -16.10 6.01
N GLN A 313 -12.95 -16.65 4.95
CA GLN A 313 -14.39 -16.95 4.91
C GLN A 313 -14.79 -17.91 6.02
N ILE A 314 -14.07 -19.03 6.15
CA ILE A 314 -14.29 -20.02 7.20
C ILE A 314 -14.17 -19.39 8.59
N ILE A 315 -13.16 -18.54 8.81
CA ILE A 315 -12.93 -17.86 10.11
C ILE A 315 -14.13 -16.96 10.49
N LEU A 316 -14.77 -16.31 9.51
CA LEU A 316 -15.87 -15.37 9.76
C LEU A 316 -17.23 -16.06 9.84
N GLU A 317 -17.46 -17.10 9.04
CA GLU A 317 -18.78 -17.69 8.84
C GLU A 317 -19.07 -18.84 9.81
N LYS A 318 -18.10 -19.75 10.05
CA LYS A 318 -18.34 -20.94 10.87
C LYS A 318 -18.34 -20.63 12.35
N ARG A 319 -19.07 -21.41 13.14
CA ARG A 319 -18.97 -21.37 14.60
C ARG A 319 -17.68 -22.03 15.05
N LEU A 320 -17.15 -21.61 16.20
CA LEU A 320 -15.87 -22.10 16.70
C LEU A 320 -15.87 -23.63 16.88
N HIS A 321 -16.96 -24.21 17.41
CA HIS A 321 -17.06 -25.67 17.60
C HIS A 321 -17.03 -26.41 16.27
N GLU A 322 -17.70 -25.92 15.23
CA GLU A 322 -17.68 -26.53 13.88
C GLU A 322 -16.25 -26.60 13.34
N ILE A 323 -15.46 -25.55 13.54
CA ILE A 323 -14.05 -25.52 13.12
C ILE A 323 -13.21 -26.51 13.93
N LEU A 324 -13.45 -26.60 15.25
CA LEU A 324 -12.70 -27.50 16.13
C LEU A 324 -13.03 -28.98 15.86
N ASP A 325 -14.29 -29.28 15.60
CA ASP A 325 -14.76 -30.64 15.26
C ASP A 325 -14.16 -31.08 13.90
N GLU A 326 -14.14 -30.20 12.90
CA GLU A 326 -13.56 -30.48 11.57
C GLU A 326 -12.05 -30.80 11.62
N ILE A 327 -11.35 -30.26 12.61
CA ILE A 327 -9.90 -30.47 12.79
C ILE A 327 -9.58 -31.51 13.87
N GLY A 328 -10.60 -32.20 14.39
CA GLY A 328 -10.48 -33.31 15.33
C GLY A 328 -10.02 -32.91 16.74
N ILE A 329 -10.54 -31.78 17.27
CA ILE A 329 -10.19 -31.22 18.59
C ILE A 329 -11.43 -31.04 19.47
#